data_AF-A0A7Y8D503-F1
#
_entry.id   AF-A0A7Y8D503-F1
#
_cell.length_a   1.000
_cell.length_b   1.000
_cell.length_c   1.000
_cell.angle_alpha   90.00
_cell.angle_beta   90.00
_cell.angle_gamma   90.00
#
_symmetry.space_group_name_H-M   'P 1'
#
loop_
_entity.id
_entity.type
_entity.pdbx_description
1 polymer ?
#
loop_
_entity_poly.entity_id
_entity_poly.type
_entity_poly.pdbx_seq_one_letter_code
_entity_poly.pdbx_strand_id
1 'polypeptide(L)'
;MQDLKFTTENINKLLLEHSKEHIIRVLEQQFERPDLISKTRYKDSAGLPWGEWNKVAALIDNFYESELDYDLENQNCNFLTNLGYFAPSKFYKDPNTTIKLITKLSHNQLCSILSRKFNAQKIVSHLLTIENISITPLFGILVALASTGHHLLSAFEEVNLISKILKFLDADSSIEYMLVSKTLTSRMTSLTNTSKPKVSKQSHSIALLVSGQLRGYKRAVPTICKSLGSNKKVDIFVSTWTDPGMTRINPRTLSRAVSDEAREWLLESHPDLSLEELDGEIRKISRGNVNSNQAESLNTLFLGANSLSISIKDDAEYPFNKMSNSEKMYYHNAYWIETLGKEQFRKYDLIVKIRPDLLLKSQDQKFDSIETEPGTVYCEGEGWVFREWGFGMGDQLIFGSPDDILETLTCHEHESLATRLISDVFKSSSPFHGHINCGLVSWLNGKNCKASAIRPAGISDAEKIDLDTVVSAARSILYPQAL
;
A
#
# COMPACT_ATOMS: atom_id res chain seq x y z
N MET A 1 -9.54 33.45 7.67
CA MET A 1 -8.33 32.92 6.99
C MET A 1 -8.78 32.45 5.62
N GLN A 2 -8.21 32.97 4.53
CA GLN A 2 -8.56 32.48 3.20
C GLN A 2 -7.85 31.14 2.99
N ASP A 3 -8.63 30.12 2.67
CA ASP A 3 -8.15 28.77 2.42
C ASP A 3 -7.48 28.73 1.05
N LEU A 4 -6.14 28.75 1.02
CA LEU A 4 -5.38 28.61 -0.21
C LEU A 4 -5.46 27.16 -0.67
N LYS A 5 -5.87 26.94 -1.91
CA LYS A 5 -5.87 25.61 -2.54
C LYS A 5 -4.46 25.30 -3.04
N PHE A 6 -3.85 24.23 -2.55
CA PHE A 6 -2.47 23.85 -2.83
C PHE A 6 -2.37 23.08 -4.15
N THR A 7 -2.44 23.81 -5.26
CA THR A 7 -2.17 23.31 -6.61
C THR A 7 -0.91 23.95 -7.18
N THR A 8 -0.27 23.29 -8.14
CA THR A 8 0.91 23.80 -8.84
C THR A 8 0.67 25.21 -9.40
N GLU A 9 -0.50 25.44 -9.99
CA GLU A 9 -0.91 26.74 -10.53
C GLU A 9 -1.00 27.82 -9.45
N ASN A 10 -1.72 27.55 -8.36
CA ASN A 10 -1.94 28.54 -7.30
C ASN A 10 -0.66 28.87 -6.54
N ILE A 11 0.20 27.88 -6.29
CA ILE A 11 1.48 28.11 -5.64
C ILE A 11 2.40 28.91 -6.57
N ASN A 12 2.50 28.58 -7.85
CA ASN A 12 3.28 29.39 -8.79
C ASN A 12 2.77 30.83 -8.85
N LYS A 13 1.46 31.03 -8.91
CA LYS A 13 0.85 32.36 -8.89
C LYS A 13 1.24 33.13 -7.62
N LEU A 14 1.14 32.49 -6.46
CA LEU A 14 1.56 33.07 -5.18
C LEU A 14 3.04 33.49 -5.22
N LEU A 15 3.91 32.62 -5.75
CA LEU A 15 5.35 32.85 -5.81
C LEU A 15 5.77 33.95 -6.80
N LEU A 16 4.99 34.20 -7.86
CA LEU A 16 5.31 35.17 -8.91
C LEU A 16 4.72 36.56 -8.66
N GLU A 17 3.55 36.64 -8.02
CA GLU A 17 2.77 37.89 -7.95
C GLU A 17 2.93 38.66 -6.64
N HIS A 18 3.54 38.06 -5.61
CA HIS A 18 3.59 38.64 -4.26
C HIS A 18 5.01 38.87 -3.76
N SER A 19 5.16 39.81 -2.81
CA SER A 19 6.43 39.99 -2.12
C SER A 19 6.77 38.76 -1.29
N LYS A 20 8.06 38.53 -1.09
CA LYS A 20 8.58 37.40 -0.34
C LYS A 20 8.03 37.32 1.09
N GLU A 21 7.95 38.45 1.79
CA GLU A 21 7.40 38.52 3.16
C GLU A 21 5.91 38.13 3.18
N HIS A 22 5.17 38.51 2.13
CA HIS A 22 3.78 38.13 1.98
C HIS A 22 3.64 36.61 1.79
N ILE A 23 4.45 36.03 0.91
CA ILE A 23 4.44 34.59 0.62
C ILE A 23 4.72 33.79 1.90
N ILE A 24 5.80 34.12 2.61
CA ILE A 24 6.21 33.46 3.86
C ILE A 24 5.05 33.48 4.86
N ARG A 25 4.47 34.66 5.12
CA ARG A 25 3.36 34.80 6.06
C ARG A 25 2.13 33.98 5.64
N VAL A 26 1.83 33.92 4.34
CA VAL A 26 0.71 33.12 3.84
C VAL A 26 0.98 31.63 4.03
N LEU A 27 2.17 31.14 3.67
CA LEU A 27 2.52 29.72 3.81
C LEU A 27 2.56 29.29 5.28
N GLU A 28 3.13 30.10 6.17
CA GLU A 28 3.17 29.83 7.61
C GLU A 28 1.76 29.68 8.20
N GLN A 29 0.83 30.56 7.82
CA GLN A 29 -0.57 30.43 8.23
C GLN A 29 -1.22 29.14 7.73
N GLN A 30 -0.82 28.63 6.56
CA GLN A 30 -1.33 27.37 6.05
C GLN A 30 -0.70 26.17 6.76
N PHE A 31 0.58 26.25 7.15
CA PHE A 31 1.28 25.19 7.88
C PHE A 31 0.70 24.92 9.27
N GLU A 32 -0.05 25.85 9.84
CA GLU A 32 -0.82 25.63 11.07
C GLU A 32 -1.94 24.56 10.93
N ARG A 33 -2.33 24.23 9.70
CA ARG A 33 -3.52 23.42 9.44
C ARG A 33 -3.23 21.92 9.60
N PRO A 34 -4.02 21.18 10.40
CA PRO A 34 -3.82 19.74 10.61
C PRO A 34 -4.14 18.89 9.38
N ASP A 35 -4.93 19.41 8.43
CA ASP A 35 -5.41 18.69 7.26
C ASP A 35 -4.64 19.01 5.98
N LEU A 36 -3.59 19.86 6.03
CA LEU A 36 -3.01 20.43 4.82
C LEU A 36 -2.49 19.36 3.86
N ILE A 37 -1.64 18.44 4.33
CA ILE A 37 -1.07 17.37 3.49
C ILE A 37 -2.17 16.48 2.88
N SER A 38 -3.13 16.04 3.69
CA SER A 38 -4.20 15.16 3.24
C SER A 38 -5.13 15.89 2.26
N LYS A 39 -5.47 17.15 2.50
CA LYS A 39 -6.27 17.97 1.61
C LYS A 39 -5.56 18.25 0.29
N THR A 40 -4.29 18.63 0.32
CA THR A 40 -3.48 18.85 -0.88
C THR A 40 -3.50 17.60 -1.78
N ARG A 41 -3.34 16.43 -1.18
CA ARG A 41 -3.32 15.15 -1.89
C ARG A 41 -4.69 14.70 -2.39
N TYR A 42 -5.72 14.75 -1.56
CA TYR A 42 -7.01 14.09 -1.84
C TYR A 42 -8.12 15.01 -2.32
N LYS A 43 -8.00 16.31 -2.10
CA LYS A 43 -9.00 17.33 -2.48
C LYS A 43 -8.45 18.28 -3.52
N ASP A 44 -7.28 18.87 -3.28
CA ASP A 44 -6.77 19.93 -4.15
C ASP A 44 -6.20 19.37 -5.44
N SER A 45 -5.57 18.19 -5.36
CA SER A 45 -5.09 17.42 -6.51
C SER A 45 -6.15 16.50 -7.12
N ALA A 46 -7.42 16.59 -6.69
CA ALA A 46 -8.47 15.74 -7.23
C ALA A 46 -8.66 16.00 -8.73
N GLY A 47 -8.66 14.92 -9.52
CA GLY A 47 -8.77 14.99 -10.99
C GLY A 47 -7.44 15.22 -11.72
N LEU A 48 -6.34 15.44 -11.00
CA LEU A 48 -5.01 15.58 -11.60
C LEU A 48 -4.23 14.25 -11.63
N PRO A 49 -3.14 14.14 -12.42
CA PRO A 49 -2.27 12.98 -12.41
C PRO A 49 -1.76 12.61 -11.01
N TRP A 50 -1.49 11.32 -10.79
CA TRP A 50 -0.94 10.85 -9.52
C TRP A 50 0.42 11.51 -9.24
N GLY A 51 0.60 12.02 -8.03
CA GLY A 51 1.84 12.67 -7.61
C GLY A 51 1.91 14.18 -7.82
N GLU A 52 0.86 14.84 -8.32
CA GLU A 52 0.87 16.32 -8.46
C GLU A 52 1.18 17.07 -7.16
N TRP A 53 0.73 16.56 -6.01
CA TRP A 53 1.06 17.16 -4.71
C TRP A 53 2.57 17.16 -4.40
N ASN A 54 3.36 16.28 -5.02
CA ASN A 54 4.82 16.31 -4.88
C ASN A 54 5.43 17.49 -5.63
N LYS A 55 4.84 17.92 -6.75
CA LYS A 55 5.29 19.12 -7.47
C LYS A 55 5.01 20.37 -6.64
N VAL A 56 3.85 20.42 -5.98
CA VAL A 56 3.52 21.49 -5.03
C VAL A 56 4.57 21.59 -3.93
N ALA A 57 4.94 20.46 -3.32
CA ALA A 57 6.00 20.46 -2.30
C ALA A 57 7.36 20.89 -2.85
N ALA A 58 7.76 20.44 -4.05
CA ALA A 58 9.02 20.86 -4.66
C ALA A 58 9.07 22.38 -4.92
N LEU A 59 7.96 22.99 -5.35
CA LEU A 59 7.88 24.44 -5.55
C LEU A 59 8.07 25.22 -4.23
N ILE A 60 7.41 24.75 -3.18
CA ILE A 60 7.51 25.39 -1.85
C ILE A 60 8.93 25.21 -1.29
N ASP A 61 9.52 24.02 -1.41
CA ASP A 61 10.86 23.74 -0.92
C ASP A 61 11.92 24.63 -1.60
N ASN A 62 11.86 24.73 -2.93
CA ASN A 62 12.75 25.60 -3.72
C ASN A 62 12.64 27.08 -3.31
N PHE A 63 11.45 27.54 -2.93
CA PHE A 63 11.27 28.90 -2.42
C PHE A 63 11.95 29.12 -1.06
N TYR A 64 11.94 28.11 -0.18
CA TYR A 64 12.52 28.20 1.15
C TYR A 64 14.04 27.99 1.20
N GLU A 65 14.65 27.37 0.18
CA GLU A 65 16.12 27.19 0.08
C GLU A 65 16.90 28.52 0.17
N SER A 66 16.30 29.65 -0.20
CA SER A 66 16.96 30.97 -0.23
C SER A 66 16.87 31.79 1.07
N GLU A 67 16.38 31.24 2.20
CA GLU A 67 15.77 32.06 3.26
C GLU A 67 16.30 31.99 4.71
N LEU A 68 15.96 33.06 5.48
CA LEU A 68 16.24 33.42 6.90
C LEU A 68 16.02 32.33 7.97
N ASP A 69 16.61 32.49 9.16
CA ASP A 69 16.42 31.57 10.29
C ASP A 69 15.01 31.61 10.88
N TYR A 70 14.50 30.43 11.25
CA TYR A 70 13.19 30.22 11.84
C TYR A 70 13.34 29.54 13.20
N ASP A 71 12.59 29.99 14.19
CA ASP A 71 12.55 29.34 15.50
C ASP A 71 11.55 28.18 15.47
N LEU A 72 12.08 26.96 15.40
CA LEU A 72 11.31 25.72 15.39
C LEU A 72 10.77 25.35 16.78
N GLU A 73 11.38 25.82 17.86
CA GLU A 73 11.07 25.35 19.22
C GLU A 73 9.70 25.84 19.72
N ASN A 74 9.25 26.99 19.20
CA ASN A 74 7.99 27.61 19.56
C ASN A 74 6.80 27.23 18.65
N GLN A 75 7.01 26.32 17.69
CA GLN A 75 5.99 25.92 16.72
C GLN A 75 5.19 24.70 17.18
N ASN A 76 3.93 24.62 16.76
CA ASN A 76 3.12 23.44 17.06
C ASN A 76 3.42 22.26 16.12
N CYS A 77 2.87 21.09 16.47
CA CYS A 77 3.11 19.85 15.75
C CYS A 77 2.61 19.88 14.29
N ASN A 78 1.53 20.61 13.97
CA ASN A 78 1.03 20.71 12.60
C ASN A 78 2.00 21.53 11.75
N PHE A 79 2.45 22.66 12.29
CA PHE A 79 3.44 23.50 11.64
C PHE A 79 4.72 22.72 11.33
N LEU A 80 5.28 22.02 12.32
CA LEU A 80 6.49 21.20 12.15
C LEU A 80 6.29 20.10 11.09
N THR A 81 5.14 19.43 11.10
CA THR A 81 4.82 18.37 10.13
C THR A 81 4.70 18.91 8.72
N ASN A 82 3.97 20.01 8.54
CA ASN A 82 3.76 20.63 7.24
C ASN A 82 5.05 21.25 6.70
N LEU A 83 5.85 21.90 7.56
CA LEU A 83 7.16 22.41 7.19
C LEU A 83 8.09 21.26 6.75
N GLY A 84 8.17 20.18 7.52
CA GLY A 84 8.96 19.01 7.15
C GLY A 84 8.50 18.35 5.85
N TYR A 85 7.20 18.41 5.53
CA TYR A 85 6.66 17.84 4.29
C TYR A 85 6.84 18.73 3.07
N PHE A 86 6.58 20.04 3.18
CA PHE A 86 6.56 20.97 2.06
C PHE A 86 7.87 21.74 1.85
N ALA A 87 8.71 21.86 2.88
CA ALA A 87 10.01 22.53 2.81
C ALA A 87 11.11 21.75 3.56
N PRO A 88 11.40 20.49 3.17
CA PRO A 88 12.40 19.66 3.83
C PRO A 88 13.82 20.27 3.87
N SER A 89 14.22 21.06 2.86
CA SER A 89 15.51 21.78 2.84
C SER A 89 15.67 22.72 4.03
N LYS A 90 14.55 23.33 4.46
CA LYS A 90 14.50 24.29 5.55
C LYS A 90 14.37 23.64 6.91
N PHE A 91 13.69 22.51 6.95
CA PHE A 91 13.35 21.80 8.19
C PHE A 91 14.60 21.31 8.96
N TYR A 92 15.69 21.00 8.26
CA TYR A 92 16.92 20.39 8.82
C TYR A 92 18.10 21.37 8.95
N LYS A 93 17.93 22.52 9.62
CA LYS A 93 19.06 23.43 9.93
C LYS A 93 19.92 22.94 11.10
N ASP A 94 19.31 22.51 12.20
CA ASP A 94 20.00 21.82 13.31
C ASP A 94 19.40 20.42 13.51
N PRO A 95 20.11 19.35 13.13
CA PRO A 95 19.61 17.98 13.25
C PRO A 95 19.25 17.57 14.69
N ASN A 96 19.97 18.06 15.71
CA ASN A 96 19.70 17.67 17.09
C ASN A 96 18.39 18.26 17.61
N THR A 97 18.20 19.56 17.42
CA THR A 97 16.93 20.23 17.76
C THR A 97 15.78 19.63 16.94
N THR A 98 15.99 19.39 15.65
CA THR A 98 14.96 18.78 14.79
C THR A 98 14.53 17.41 15.31
N ILE A 99 15.48 16.51 15.64
CA ILE A 99 15.16 15.20 16.19
C ILE A 99 14.42 15.32 17.53
N LYS A 100 14.89 16.17 18.45
CA LYS A 100 14.22 16.40 19.74
C LYS A 100 12.78 16.91 19.61
N LEU A 101 12.51 17.70 18.58
CA LEU A 101 11.16 18.21 18.31
C LEU A 101 10.27 17.12 17.71
N ILE A 102 10.76 16.37 16.73
CA ILE A 102 9.92 15.39 16.01
C ILE A 102 9.71 14.07 16.76
N THR A 103 10.56 13.70 17.72
CA THR A 103 10.37 12.47 18.51
C THR A 103 9.06 12.43 19.29
N LYS A 104 8.42 13.60 19.50
CA LYS A 104 7.12 13.76 20.16
C LYS A 104 5.92 13.67 19.21
N LEU A 105 6.15 13.60 17.91
CA LEU A 105 5.08 13.58 16.91
C LEU A 105 4.40 12.20 16.84
N SER A 106 3.13 12.22 16.40
CA SER A 106 2.37 10.99 16.16
C SER A 106 2.92 10.19 14.97
N HIS A 107 2.51 8.92 14.86
CA HIS A 107 2.86 8.04 13.73
C HIS A 107 2.61 8.71 12.36
N ASN A 108 1.42 9.25 12.13
CA ASN A 108 1.06 9.84 10.83
C ASN A 108 1.88 11.10 10.50
N GLN A 109 2.21 11.90 11.51
CA GLN A 109 3.05 13.08 11.36
C GLN A 109 4.50 12.69 11.01
N LEU A 110 5.05 11.69 11.73
CA LEU A 110 6.38 11.14 11.43
C LEU A 110 6.43 10.51 10.04
N CYS A 111 5.42 9.71 9.64
CA CYS A 111 5.36 9.13 8.30
C CYS A 111 5.33 10.21 7.21
N SER A 112 4.62 11.32 7.44
CA SER A 112 4.61 12.45 6.50
C SER A 112 5.99 13.09 6.35
N ILE A 113 6.69 13.35 7.46
CA ILE A 113 8.04 13.93 7.41
C ILE A 113 9.02 12.96 6.74
N LEU A 114 8.99 11.68 7.13
CA LEU A 114 9.90 10.64 6.67
C LEU A 114 9.58 10.14 5.25
N SER A 115 8.40 10.38 4.71
CA SER A 115 8.10 10.09 3.29
C SER A 115 8.89 11.00 2.34
N ARG A 116 9.46 12.10 2.84
CA ARG A 116 10.44 12.91 2.09
C ARG A 116 11.81 12.27 2.21
N LYS A 117 12.32 11.75 1.10
CA LYS A 117 13.65 11.11 1.02
C LYS A 117 14.76 12.00 1.59
N PHE A 118 14.73 13.31 1.32
CA PHE A 118 15.69 14.26 1.87
C PHE A 118 15.75 14.24 3.40
N ASN A 119 14.59 14.30 4.07
CA ASN A 119 14.52 14.25 5.54
C ASN A 119 15.04 12.91 6.07
N ALA A 120 14.57 11.80 5.50
CA ALA A 120 15.01 10.47 5.90
C ALA A 120 16.54 10.33 5.78
N GLN A 121 17.12 10.80 4.67
CA GLN A 121 18.58 10.84 4.46
C GLN A 121 19.30 11.65 5.52
N LYS A 122 18.87 12.89 5.78
CA LYS A 122 19.50 13.76 6.78
C LYS A 122 19.47 13.16 8.19
N ILE A 123 18.33 12.58 8.60
CA ILE A 123 18.21 11.91 9.89
C ILE A 123 19.13 10.71 9.98
N VAL A 124 19.08 9.82 8.99
CA VAL A 124 19.88 8.58 8.99
C VAL A 124 21.37 8.91 9.03
N SER A 125 21.84 9.84 8.19
CA SER A 125 23.23 10.30 8.21
C SER A 125 23.63 10.86 9.58
N HIS A 126 22.77 11.68 10.19
CA HIS A 126 23.04 12.25 11.51
C HIS A 126 23.13 11.17 12.60
N LEU A 127 22.17 10.24 12.65
CA LEU A 127 22.14 9.14 13.64
C LEU A 127 23.36 8.21 13.52
N LEU A 128 23.89 8.01 12.31
CA LEU A 128 25.11 7.23 12.11
C LEU A 128 26.35 7.93 12.69
N THR A 129 26.41 9.27 12.61
CA THR A 129 27.57 10.05 13.07
C THR A 129 27.52 10.46 14.54
N ILE A 130 26.33 10.64 15.11
CA ILE A 130 26.20 11.12 16.49
C ILE A 130 26.61 10.06 17.51
N GLU A 131 27.15 10.52 18.64
CA GLU A 131 27.60 9.65 19.73
C GLU A 131 26.51 9.34 20.76
N ASN A 132 25.67 10.34 21.04
CA ASN A 132 24.61 10.28 22.04
C ASN A 132 23.41 11.15 21.65
N ILE A 133 22.23 10.53 21.66
CA ILE A 133 20.93 11.17 21.55
C ILE A 133 19.90 10.22 22.18
N SER A 134 18.81 10.77 22.69
CA SER A 134 17.68 10.01 23.23
C SER A 134 16.52 10.11 22.23
N ILE A 135 15.93 8.97 21.89
CA ILE A 135 14.82 8.87 20.94
C ILE A 135 13.73 7.91 21.44
N THR A 136 12.50 8.19 21.02
CA THR A 136 11.36 7.33 21.34
C THR A 136 11.37 6.05 20.50
N PRO A 137 10.78 4.93 20.99
CA PRO A 137 10.64 3.69 20.23
C PRO A 137 9.98 3.89 18.87
N LEU A 138 8.89 4.66 18.80
CA LEU A 138 8.18 4.96 17.56
C LEU A 138 9.08 5.66 16.53
N PHE A 139 9.84 6.68 16.96
CA PHE A 139 10.77 7.37 16.08
C PHE A 139 11.85 6.43 15.55
N GLY A 140 12.47 5.66 16.44
CA GLY A 140 13.53 4.71 16.08
C GLY A 140 13.09 3.71 15.02
N ILE A 141 11.94 3.05 15.22
CA ILE A 141 11.45 2.07 14.25
C ILE A 141 11.07 2.71 12.91
N LEU A 142 10.44 3.88 12.91
CA LEU A 142 10.05 4.55 11.66
C LEU A 142 11.27 5.03 10.86
N VAL A 143 12.35 5.46 11.52
CA VAL A 143 13.60 5.83 10.83
C VAL A 143 14.25 4.59 10.20
N ALA A 144 14.29 3.45 10.89
CA ALA A 144 14.80 2.21 10.32
C ALA A 144 14.00 1.80 9.07
N LEU A 145 12.67 1.81 9.18
CA LEU A 145 11.77 1.48 8.06
C LEU A 145 11.88 2.48 6.90
N ALA A 146 11.99 3.79 7.18
CA ALA A 146 12.17 4.82 6.15
C ALA A 146 13.52 4.68 5.45
N SER A 147 14.58 4.33 6.18
CA SER A 147 15.90 4.03 5.62
C SER A 147 15.81 2.91 4.58
N THR A 148 15.13 1.81 4.91
CA THR A 148 14.91 0.70 3.98
C THR A 148 14.00 1.10 2.81
N GLY A 149 12.86 1.75 3.08
CA GLY A 149 11.87 2.10 2.06
C GLY A 149 12.29 3.19 1.07
N HIS A 150 13.34 3.97 1.39
CA HIS A 150 13.99 4.91 0.46
C HIS A 150 15.28 4.37 -0.14
N HIS A 151 15.68 3.14 0.20
CA HIS A 151 16.92 2.49 -0.21
C HIS A 151 18.16 3.31 0.12
N LEU A 152 18.28 3.76 1.38
CA LEU A 152 19.35 4.68 1.79
C LEU A 152 20.66 3.99 2.13
N LEU A 153 20.60 2.74 2.58
CA LEU A 153 21.72 2.02 3.17
C LEU A 153 21.88 0.61 2.56
N SER A 154 23.11 0.13 2.52
CA SER A 154 23.40 -1.30 2.33
C SER A 154 23.00 -2.12 3.57
N ALA A 155 22.95 -3.44 3.46
CA ALA A 155 22.63 -4.32 4.59
C ALA A 155 23.58 -4.14 5.80
N PHE A 156 24.88 -3.93 5.54
CA PHE A 156 25.87 -3.70 6.59
C PHE A 156 25.64 -2.36 7.30
N GLU A 157 25.34 -1.30 6.55
CA GLU A 157 25.02 0.01 7.11
C GLU A 157 23.68 0.01 7.85
N GLU A 158 22.69 -0.77 7.39
CA GLU A 158 21.42 -0.96 8.08
C GLU A 158 21.63 -1.60 9.45
N VAL A 159 22.49 -2.62 9.56
CA VAL A 159 22.88 -3.21 10.86
C VAL A 159 23.51 -2.16 11.78
N ASN A 160 24.39 -1.30 11.25
CA ASN A 160 25.01 -0.22 12.03
C ASN A 160 23.97 0.82 12.50
N LEU A 161 23.03 1.21 11.63
CA LEU A 161 21.93 2.11 11.99
C LEU A 161 21.04 1.50 13.08
N ILE A 162 20.65 0.23 12.93
CA ILE A 162 19.81 -0.47 13.92
C ILE A 162 20.51 -0.55 15.27
N SER A 163 21.81 -0.87 15.29
CA SER A 163 22.62 -0.89 16.51
C SER A 163 22.67 0.48 17.20
N LYS A 164 22.85 1.57 16.42
CA LYS A 164 22.78 2.95 16.93
C LYS A 164 21.40 3.28 17.49
N ILE A 165 20.33 2.95 16.77
CA ILE A 165 18.95 3.18 17.23
C ILE A 165 18.72 2.47 18.56
N LEU A 166 19.05 1.18 18.67
CA LEU A 166 18.91 0.41 19.91
C LEU A 166 19.66 1.03 21.09
N LYS A 167 20.84 1.63 20.86
CA LYS A 167 21.59 2.37 21.88
C LYS A 167 20.90 3.67 22.31
N PHE A 168 20.21 4.33 21.38
CA PHE A 168 19.56 5.64 21.59
C PHE A 168 18.12 5.54 22.09
N LEU A 169 17.51 4.35 22.03
CA LEU A 169 16.16 4.15 22.56
C LEU A 169 16.15 4.49 24.06
N ASP A 170 15.18 5.32 24.46
CA ASP A 170 14.87 5.54 25.86
C ASP A 170 14.40 4.22 26.46
N ALA A 171 15.28 3.56 27.22
CA ALA A 171 14.97 2.30 27.86
C ALA A 171 13.92 2.52 28.95
N ASP A 172 12.76 1.92 28.77
CA ASP A 172 11.70 1.87 29.77
C ASP A 172 11.04 0.48 29.83
N SER A 173 10.07 0.32 30.72
CA SER A 173 9.28 -0.91 30.85
C SER A 173 8.04 -0.93 29.96
N SER A 174 7.95 -0.02 28.98
CA SER A 174 6.78 0.07 28.11
C SER A 174 6.70 -1.10 27.13
N ILE A 175 5.48 -1.43 26.73
CA ILE A 175 5.22 -2.42 25.68
C ILE A 175 5.84 -1.99 24.34
N GLU A 176 5.87 -0.68 24.08
CA GLU A 176 6.42 -0.09 22.85
C GLU A 176 7.93 -0.34 22.76
N TYR A 177 8.67 -0.05 23.83
CA TYR A 177 10.11 -0.30 23.90
C TYR A 177 10.44 -1.79 23.69
N MET A 178 9.73 -2.68 24.37
CA MET A 178 9.96 -4.13 24.24
C MET A 178 9.70 -4.63 22.83
N LEU A 179 8.60 -4.20 22.20
CA LEU A 179 8.25 -4.60 20.84
C LEU A 179 9.23 -4.06 19.81
N VAL A 180 9.59 -2.78 19.89
CA VAL A 180 10.55 -2.16 18.97
C VAL A 180 11.93 -2.79 19.12
N SER A 181 12.42 -2.97 20.35
CA SER A 181 13.72 -3.59 20.60
C SER A 181 13.78 -5.02 20.06
N LYS A 182 12.72 -5.81 20.28
CA LYS A 182 12.62 -7.19 19.75
C LYS A 182 12.58 -7.20 18.22
N THR A 183 11.81 -6.31 17.62
CA THR A 183 11.69 -6.14 16.16
C THR A 183 13.03 -5.79 15.52
N LEU A 184 13.70 -4.75 16.03
CA LEU A 184 14.99 -4.29 15.54
C LEU A 184 16.08 -5.36 15.71
N THR A 185 16.10 -6.04 16.85
CA THR A 185 17.03 -7.16 17.10
C THR A 185 16.78 -8.31 16.12
N SER A 186 15.52 -8.69 15.88
CA SER A 186 15.15 -9.73 14.91
C SER A 186 15.63 -9.36 13.50
N ARG A 187 15.39 -8.12 13.06
CA ARG A 187 15.87 -7.62 11.78
C ARG A 187 17.41 -7.70 11.70
N MET A 188 18.11 -7.21 12.70
CA MET A 188 19.57 -7.25 12.74
C MET A 188 20.10 -8.68 12.65
N THR A 189 19.55 -9.61 13.43
CA THR A 189 19.89 -11.04 13.37
C THR A 189 19.64 -11.63 11.98
N SER A 190 18.51 -11.28 11.36
CA SER A 190 18.15 -11.77 10.02
C SER A 190 19.12 -11.28 8.93
N LEU A 191 19.61 -10.04 9.04
CA LEU A 191 20.59 -9.46 8.12
C LEU A 191 21.99 -10.07 8.29
N THR A 192 22.38 -10.42 9.53
CA THR A 192 23.67 -11.05 9.80
C THR A 192 23.69 -12.54 9.47
N ASN A 193 22.55 -13.21 9.63
CA ASN A 193 22.39 -14.62 9.31
C ASN A 193 22.19 -14.78 7.80
N THR A 194 23.29 -14.69 7.06
CA THR A 194 23.30 -15.07 5.65
C THR A 194 23.02 -16.57 5.55
N SER A 195 21.76 -16.92 5.29
CA SER A 195 21.42 -18.26 4.84
C SER A 195 22.26 -18.54 3.61
N LYS A 196 23.00 -19.66 3.58
CA LYS A 196 23.75 -20.07 2.38
C LYS A 196 22.80 -19.98 1.19
N PRO A 197 23.17 -19.31 0.09
CA PRO A 197 22.31 -19.24 -1.08
C PRO A 197 22.02 -20.66 -1.54
N LYS A 198 20.78 -21.11 -1.39
CA LYS A 198 20.32 -22.28 -2.13
C LYS A 198 20.38 -21.86 -3.60
N VAL A 199 21.11 -22.61 -4.40
CA VAL A 199 21.23 -22.36 -5.85
C VAL A 199 19.83 -22.12 -6.42
N SER A 200 19.64 -20.98 -7.06
CA SER A 200 18.42 -20.66 -7.79
C SER A 200 18.21 -21.74 -8.84
N LYS A 201 17.17 -22.56 -8.66
CA LYS A 201 16.77 -23.50 -9.70
C LYS A 201 16.08 -22.70 -10.81
N GLN A 202 16.47 -22.94 -12.06
CA GLN A 202 15.68 -22.53 -13.22
C GLN A 202 14.28 -23.15 -13.05
N SER A 203 13.27 -22.33 -12.77
CA SER A 203 11.97 -22.80 -12.29
C SER A 203 11.24 -23.63 -13.34
N HIS A 204 10.86 -24.86 -12.99
CA HIS A 204 10.00 -25.69 -13.83
C HIS A 204 8.67 -26.02 -13.14
N SER A 205 8.44 -25.66 -11.88
CA SER A 205 7.17 -25.93 -11.18
C SER A 205 6.67 -24.70 -10.43
N ILE A 206 5.44 -24.28 -10.70
CA ILE A 206 4.86 -23.04 -10.19
C ILE A 206 3.58 -23.35 -9.42
N ALA A 207 3.43 -22.79 -8.22
CA ALA A 207 2.14 -22.64 -7.55
C ALA A 207 1.60 -21.24 -7.79
N LEU A 208 0.49 -21.12 -8.52
CA LEU A 208 -0.20 -19.85 -8.73
C LEU A 208 -1.38 -19.73 -7.75
N LEU A 209 -1.25 -18.83 -6.79
CA LEU A 209 -2.28 -18.44 -5.84
C LEU A 209 -3.07 -17.24 -6.36
N VAL A 210 -4.30 -17.47 -6.80
CA VAL A 210 -5.22 -16.42 -7.26
C VAL A 210 -6.17 -16.07 -6.12
N SER A 211 -6.05 -14.86 -5.58
CA SER A 211 -6.72 -14.48 -4.31
C SER A 211 -7.43 -13.13 -4.39
N GLY A 212 -8.63 -13.06 -3.82
CA GLY A 212 -9.45 -11.86 -3.74
C GLY A 212 -10.71 -11.92 -4.61
N GLN A 213 -11.40 -10.79 -4.77
CA GLN A 213 -12.66 -10.70 -5.53
C GLN A 213 -12.43 -10.83 -7.03
N LEU A 214 -13.29 -11.60 -7.72
CA LEU A 214 -13.24 -11.82 -9.18
C LEU A 214 -13.72 -10.60 -10.01
N ARG A 215 -13.36 -9.38 -9.66
CA ARG A 215 -13.71 -8.20 -10.45
C ARG A 215 -12.96 -8.25 -11.78
N GLY A 216 -13.60 -8.10 -12.93
CA GLY A 216 -12.88 -8.05 -14.23
C GLY A 216 -12.02 -9.29 -14.59
N TYR A 217 -12.13 -10.40 -13.83
CA TYR A 217 -11.24 -11.56 -13.95
C TYR A 217 -11.25 -12.21 -15.34
N LYS A 218 -12.40 -12.18 -16.04
CA LYS A 218 -12.55 -12.71 -17.40
C LYS A 218 -11.57 -12.07 -18.39
N ARG A 219 -11.17 -10.81 -18.17
CA ARG A 219 -10.18 -10.09 -18.99
C ARG A 219 -8.76 -10.26 -18.46
N ALA A 220 -8.59 -10.23 -17.14
CA ALA A 220 -7.28 -10.29 -16.50
C ALA A 220 -6.65 -11.69 -16.52
N VAL A 221 -7.40 -12.74 -16.16
CA VAL A 221 -6.90 -14.12 -16.07
C VAL A 221 -6.23 -14.60 -17.38
N PRO A 222 -6.79 -14.35 -18.59
CA PRO A 222 -6.10 -14.70 -19.82
C PRO A 222 -4.71 -14.07 -19.96
N THR A 223 -4.50 -12.85 -19.46
CA THR A 223 -3.18 -12.21 -19.46
C THR A 223 -2.24 -12.85 -18.46
N ILE A 224 -2.75 -13.29 -17.31
CA ILE A 224 -2.01 -14.04 -16.29
C ILE A 224 -1.54 -15.38 -16.87
N CYS A 225 -2.45 -16.15 -17.48
CA CYS A 225 -2.13 -17.42 -18.12
C CYS A 225 -1.05 -17.25 -19.20
N LYS A 226 -1.13 -16.20 -20.02
CA LYS A 226 -0.10 -15.88 -21.02
C LYS A 226 1.25 -15.54 -20.40
N SER A 227 1.30 -15.03 -19.18
CA SER A 227 2.53 -14.68 -18.47
C SER A 227 3.15 -15.85 -17.71
N LEU A 228 2.42 -16.95 -17.49
CA LEU A 228 2.99 -18.17 -16.93
C LEU A 228 4.04 -18.82 -17.83
N GLY A 229 3.91 -18.61 -19.15
CA GLY A 229 4.79 -19.18 -20.15
C GLY A 229 4.28 -20.50 -20.71
N SER A 230 5.18 -21.27 -21.32
CA SER A 230 4.81 -22.50 -22.06
C SER A 230 4.90 -23.77 -21.22
N ASN A 231 5.51 -23.67 -20.04
CA ASN A 231 5.77 -24.81 -19.17
C ASN A 231 4.51 -25.22 -18.40
N LYS A 232 3.96 -26.39 -18.69
CA LYS A 232 2.65 -26.86 -18.18
C LYS A 232 2.62 -27.26 -16.70
N LYS A 233 3.71 -27.09 -15.95
CA LYS A 233 3.82 -27.50 -14.54
C LYS A 233 3.35 -26.40 -13.58
N VAL A 234 2.17 -25.85 -13.85
CA VAL A 234 1.54 -24.83 -13.00
C VAL A 234 0.34 -25.44 -12.30
N ASP A 235 0.42 -25.52 -10.97
CA ASP A 235 -0.73 -25.83 -10.13
C ASP A 235 -1.39 -24.53 -9.69
N ILE A 236 -2.70 -24.41 -9.93
CA ILE A 236 -3.45 -23.18 -9.68
C ILE A 236 -4.37 -23.39 -8.49
N PHE A 237 -4.32 -22.45 -7.55
CA PHE A 237 -5.13 -22.43 -6.34
C PHE A 237 -5.88 -21.12 -6.28
N VAL A 238 -7.20 -21.17 -6.45
CA VAL A 238 -8.09 -20.00 -6.43
C VAL A 238 -8.78 -19.94 -5.08
N SER A 239 -8.73 -18.79 -4.41
CA SER A 239 -9.47 -18.52 -3.16
C SER A 239 -10.20 -17.19 -3.31
N THR A 240 -11.53 -17.23 -3.36
CA THR A 240 -12.35 -16.06 -3.72
C THR A 240 -13.71 -16.04 -3.02
N TRP A 241 -14.42 -14.94 -3.21
CA TRP A 241 -15.77 -14.72 -2.70
C TRP A 241 -16.82 -15.09 -3.73
N THR A 242 -18.00 -15.51 -3.26
CA THR A 242 -19.19 -15.74 -4.08
C THR A 242 -19.62 -14.46 -4.78
N ASP A 243 -19.55 -13.30 -4.10
CA ASP A 243 -19.72 -11.99 -4.72
C ASP A 243 -18.43 -11.64 -5.51
N PRO A 244 -18.47 -11.62 -6.86
CA PRO A 244 -17.30 -11.28 -7.66
C PRO A 244 -16.85 -9.83 -7.44
N GLY A 245 -17.69 -8.99 -6.82
CA GLY A 245 -17.46 -7.60 -6.55
C GLY A 245 -17.73 -6.71 -7.77
N MET A 246 -17.87 -5.41 -7.49
CA MET A 246 -18.11 -4.40 -8.52
C MET A 246 -17.44 -3.07 -8.17
N THR A 247 -17.22 -2.24 -9.19
CA THR A 247 -16.78 -0.85 -9.02
C THR A 247 -17.89 -0.07 -8.32
N ARG A 248 -17.57 0.56 -7.18
CA ARG A 248 -18.53 1.40 -6.45
C ARG A 248 -18.96 2.59 -7.32
N ILE A 249 -20.21 2.99 -7.22
CA ILE A 249 -20.72 4.21 -7.86
C ILE A 249 -20.56 5.36 -6.89
N ASN A 250 -19.74 6.34 -7.27
CA ASN A 250 -19.60 7.63 -6.58
C ASN A 250 -19.04 8.66 -7.58
N PRO A 251 -18.99 9.95 -7.25
CA PRO A 251 -18.55 10.99 -8.19
C PRO A 251 -17.15 10.75 -8.78
N ARG A 252 -16.23 10.10 -8.05
CA ARG A 252 -14.86 9.84 -8.50
C ARG A 252 -14.75 8.63 -9.44
N THR A 253 -15.69 7.69 -9.35
CA THR A 253 -15.63 6.40 -10.05
C THR A 253 -16.74 6.21 -11.07
N LEU A 254 -17.69 7.16 -11.18
CA LEU A 254 -18.87 7.04 -12.03
C LEU A 254 -18.51 6.67 -13.48
N SER A 255 -17.53 7.34 -14.08
CA SER A 255 -17.08 7.06 -15.45
C SER A 255 -16.47 5.67 -15.67
N ARG A 256 -16.04 5.00 -14.58
CA ARG A 256 -15.53 3.63 -14.58
C ARG A 256 -16.57 2.60 -14.16
N ALA A 257 -17.62 3.03 -13.46
CA ALA A 257 -18.63 2.16 -12.88
C ALA A 257 -19.77 1.87 -13.86
N VAL A 258 -20.20 2.86 -14.65
CA VAL A 258 -21.37 2.75 -15.54
C VAL A 258 -21.00 3.02 -17.00
N SER A 259 -21.86 2.62 -17.94
CA SER A 259 -21.74 2.93 -19.37
C SER A 259 -21.80 4.45 -19.62
N ASP A 260 -21.34 4.89 -20.78
CA ASP A 260 -21.31 6.33 -21.07
C ASP A 260 -22.74 6.88 -21.19
N GLU A 261 -23.67 6.08 -21.72
CA GLU A 261 -25.10 6.38 -21.80
C GLU A 261 -25.74 6.43 -20.40
N ALA A 262 -25.41 5.47 -19.53
CA ALA A 262 -25.88 5.44 -18.15
C ALA A 262 -25.36 6.65 -17.35
N ARG A 263 -24.11 7.04 -17.58
CA ARG A 263 -23.51 8.22 -16.97
C ARG A 263 -24.22 9.50 -17.44
N GLU A 264 -24.45 9.64 -18.74
CA GLU A 264 -25.17 10.79 -19.31
C GLU A 264 -26.58 10.88 -18.73
N TRP A 265 -27.30 9.76 -18.67
CA TRP A 265 -28.63 9.71 -18.05
C TRP A 265 -28.63 10.12 -16.57
N LEU A 266 -27.65 9.66 -15.79
CA LEU A 266 -27.51 10.04 -14.37
C LEU A 266 -27.18 11.53 -14.20
N LEU A 267 -26.25 12.06 -14.99
CA LEU A 267 -25.77 13.43 -14.83
C LEU A 267 -26.74 14.48 -15.40
N GLU A 268 -27.44 14.15 -16.48
CA GLU A 268 -28.27 15.12 -17.21
C GLU A 268 -29.76 14.99 -16.88
N SER A 269 -30.25 13.76 -16.73
CA SER A 269 -31.69 13.53 -16.53
C SER A 269 -32.08 13.42 -15.05
N HIS A 270 -31.17 13.01 -14.16
CA HIS A 270 -31.45 12.78 -12.75
C HIS A 270 -30.32 13.26 -11.82
N PRO A 271 -29.92 14.54 -11.89
CA PRO A 271 -28.76 15.07 -11.13
C PRO A 271 -28.95 14.99 -9.61
N ASP A 272 -30.19 14.94 -9.13
CA ASP A 272 -30.53 14.89 -7.71
C ASP A 272 -30.58 13.46 -7.13
N LEU A 273 -30.41 12.43 -7.97
CA LEU A 273 -30.43 11.03 -7.52
C LEU A 273 -29.18 10.74 -6.66
N SER A 274 -29.40 10.21 -5.45
CA SER A 274 -28.30 9.81 -4.58
C SER A 274 -27.51 8.65 -5.19
N LEU A 275 -26.26 8.91 -5.56
CA LEU A 275 -25.35 7.88 -6.06
C LEU A 275 -25.06 6.79 -5.01
N GLU A 276 -25.17 7.11 -3.73
CA GLU A 276 -24.99 6.13 -2.65
C GLU A 276 -26.17 5.15 -2.57
N GLU A 277 -27.40 5.66 -2.66
CA GLU A 277 -28.60 4.82 -2.70
C GLU A 277 -28.61 3.95 -3.97
N LEU A 278 -28.22 4.54 -5.10
CA LEU A 278 -28.07 3.83 -6.38
C LEU A 278 -27.03 2.70 -6.31
N ASP A 279 -25.85 2.93 -5.71
CA ASP A 279 -24.85 1.88 -5.47
C ASP A 279 -25.43 0.74 -4.63
N GLY A 280 -26.23 1.08 -3.61
CA GLY A 280 -26.92 0.13 -2.74
C GLY A 280 -27.92 -0.75 -3.49
N GLU A 281 -28.78 -0.16 -4.31
CA GLU A 281 -29.80 -0.87 -5.08
C GLU A 281 -29.19 -1.74 -6.18
N ILE A 282 -28.21 -1.22 -6.92
CA ILE A 282 -27.52 -2.01 -7.95
C ILE A 282 -26.84 -3.22 -7.31
N ARG A 283 -26.25 -3.09 -6.12
CA ARG A 283 -25.67 -4.25 -5.40
C ARG A 283 -26.69 -5.32 -5.08
N LYS A 284 -27.92 -4.94 -4.71
CA LYS A 284 -29.00 -5.90 -4.46
C LYS A 284 -29.36 -6.63 -5.76
N ILE A 285 -29.51 -5.91 -6.86
CA ILE A 285 -29.79 -6.48 -8.18
C ILE A 285 -28.66 -7.42 -8.62
N SER A 286 -27.41 -6.97 -8.52
CA SER A 286 -26.23 -7.76 -8.88
C SER A 286 -26.13 -9.05 -8.06
N ARG A 287 -26.42 -9.00 -6.75
CA ARG A 287 -26.44 -10.18 -5.87
C ARG A 287 -27.57 -11.16 -6.21
N GLY A 288 -28.77 -10.66 -6.53
CA GLY A 288 -29.90 -11.49 -6.95
C GLY A 288 -29.70 -12.18 -8.30
N ASN A 289 -28.89 -11.58 -9.18
CA ASN A 289 -28.56 -12.09 -10.51
C ASN A 289 -27.28 -12.96 -10.56
N VAL A 290 -26.63 -13.27 -9.42
CA VAL A 290 -25.51 -14.23 -9.40
C VAL A 290 -26.03 -15.66 -9.54
N ASN A 291 -26.58 -15.96 -10.71
CA ASN A 291 -26.86 -17.31 -11.17
C ASN A 291 -25.93 -17.58 -12.36
N SER A 292 -24.73 -18.13 -12.11
CA SER A 292 -24.01 -19.05 -13.03
C SER A 292 -22.54 -19.24 -12.63
N ASN A 293 -22.23 -20.44 -12.16
CA ASN A 293 -21.02 -21.23 -12.42
C ASN A 293 -19.65 -20.48 -12.52
N GLN A 294 -19.32 -19.61 -11.55
CA GLN A 294 -17.97 -19.01 -11.43
C GLN A 294 -16.86 -20.07 -11.50
N ALA A 295 -17.07 -21.21 -10.84
CA ALA A 295 -16.15 -22.33 -10.89
C ALA A 295 -15.96 -22.87 -12.32
N GLU A 296 -17.02 -23.03 -13.11
CA GLU A 296 -16.92 -23.45 -14.52
C GLU A 296 -16.19 -22.41 -15.37
N SER A 297 -16.48 -21.13 -15.15
CA SER A 297 -15.77 -20.04 -15.83
C SER A 297 -14.28 -20.05 -15.52
N LEU A 298 -13.89 -20.23 -14.26
CA LEU A 298 -12.49 -20.36 -13.85
C LEU A 298 -11.84 -21.63 -14.45
N ASN A 299 -12.54 -22.76 -14.45
CA ASN A 299 -12.08 -23.99 -15.12
C ASN A 299 -11.78 -23.73 -16.61
N THR A 300 -12.64 -22.98 -17.28
CA THR A 300 -12.46 -22.63 -18.70
C THR A 300 -11.28 -21.68 -18.90
N LEU A 301 -11.12 -20.67 -18.05
CA LEU A 301 -10.04 -19.68 -18.16
C LEU A 301 -8.65 -20.27 -17.85
N PHE A 302 -8.59 -21.31 -17.02
CA PHE A 302 -7.36 -22.01 -16.64
C PHE A 302 -7.20 -23.35 -17.38
N LEU A 303 -7.87 -23.54 -18.51
CA LEU A 303 -7.80 -24.73 -19.36
C LEU A 303 -6.37 -24.90 -19.92
N GLY A 304 -5.52 -25.62 -19.18
CA GLY A 304 -4.10 -25.77 -19.47
C GLY A 304 -3.19 -25.85 -18.23
N ALA A 305 -3.73 -25.57 -17.05
CA ALA A 305 -3.05 -25.82 -15.77
C ALA A 305 -2.81 -27.33 -15.53
N ASN A 306 -1.77 -27.66 -14.77
CA ASN A 306 -1.51 -29.04 -14.33
C ASN A 306 -2.58 -29.53 -13.37
N SER A 307 -2.98 -28.66 -12.44
CA SER A 307 -4.12 -28.86 -11.56
C SER A 307 -4.78 -27.53 -11.24
N LEU A 308 -6.08 -27.58 -10.90
CA LEU A 308 -6.85 -26.42 -10.49
C LEU A 308 -7.67 -26.77 -9.24
N SER A 309 -7.43 -26.03 -8.16
CA SER A 309 -8.19 -26.11 -6.92
C SER A 309 -8.91 -24.79 -6.69
N ILE A 310 -10.22 -24.83 -6.44
CA ILE A 310 -11.05 -23.62 -6.31
C ILE A 310 -11.76 -23.65 -4.95
N SER A 311 -11.64 -22.57 -4.20
CA SER A 311 -12.39 -22.28 -2.98
C SER A 311 -13.18 -21.00 -3.18
N ILE A 312 -14.50 -21.09 -3.06
CA ILE A 312 -15.44 -19.96 -3.12
C ILE A 312 -16.14 -19.89 -1.77
N LYS A 313 -16.07 -18.75 -1.11
CA LYS A 313 -16.68 -18.49 0.21
C LYS A 313 -17.70 -17.37 0.12
N ASP A 314 -18.75 -17.41 0.93
CA ASP A 314 -19.67 -16.30 1.05
C ASP A 314 -19.15 -15.28 2.08
N ASP A 315 -18.98 -14.03 1.65
CA ASP A 315 -18.43 -12.97 2.48
C ASP A 315 -19.46 -12.36 3.46
N ALA A 316 -20.72 -12.82 3.37
CA ALA A 316 -21.81 -12.55 4.31
C ALA A 316 -21.91 -13.55 5.46
N GLU A 317 -21.22 -14.71 5.38
CA GLU A 317 -21.21 -15.72 6.43
C GLU A 317 -20.24 -15.38 7.56
N TYR A 318 -20.45 -15.96 8.75
CA TYR A 318 -19.51 -15.87 9.86
C TYR A 318 -18.27 -16.76 9.59
N PRO A 319 -17.04 -16.33 9.89
CA PRO A 319 -16.66 -15.05 10.53
C PRO A 319 -16.45 -13.89 9.56
N PHE A 320 -16.56 -14.11 8.25
CA PHE A 320 -16.22 -13.13 7.21
C PHE A 320 -17.04 -11.83 7.31
N ASN A 321 -18.30 -11.90 7.72
CA ASN A 321 -19.13 -10.73 7.94
C ASN A 321 -18.68 -9.83 9.12
N LYS A 322 -17.77 -10.30 9.96
CA LYS A 322 -17.12 -9.52 11.03
C LYS A 322 -15.73 -9.03 10.66
N MET A 323 -15.17 -9.52 9.56
CA MET A 323 -13.85 -9.12 9.07
C MET A 323 -13.94 -7.82 8.26
N SER A 324 -12.95 -6.96 8.46
CA SER A 324 -12.65 -5.85 7.55
C SER A 324 -12.24 -6.36 6.16
N ASN A 325 -12.29 -5.47 5.16
CA ASN A 325 -11.85 -5.83 3.81
C ASN A 325 -10.38 -6.27 3.75
N SER A 326 -9.52 -5.70 4.59
CA SER A 326 -8.12 -6.12 4.69
C SER A 326 -7.99 -7.54 5.21
N GLU A 327 -8.69 -7.87 6.31
CA GLU A 327 -8.71 -9.23 6.90
C GLU A 327 -9.24 -10.26 5.89
N LYS A 328 -10.32 -9.93 5.19
CA LYS A 328 -10.88 -10.74 4.10
C LYS A 328 -9.85 -11.05 3.01
N MET A 329 -9.05 -10.06 2.61
CA MET A 329 -8.01 -10.24 1.59
C MET A 329 -6.92 -11.20 2.08
N TYR A 330 -6.48 -11.05 3.34
CA TYR A 330 -5.46 -11.92 3.91
C TYR A 330 -5.90 -13.35 4.17
N TYR A 331 -7.15 -13.54 4.59
CA TYR A 331 -7.75 -14.87 4.67
C TYR A 331 -7.55 -15.63 3.35
N HIS A 332 -7.81 -14.99 2.21
CA HIS A 332 -7.62 -15.62 0.90
C HIS A 332 -6.15 -15.83 0.52
N ASN A 333 -5.23 -14.96 0.94
CA ASN A 333 -3.80 -15.17 0.71
C ASN A 333 -3.29 -16.42 1.42
N ALA A 334 -3.77 -16.66 2.65
CA ALA A 334 -3.30 -17.76 3.49
C ALA A 334 -4.10 -19.06 3.32
N TYR A 335 -5.36 -18.98 2.88
CA TYR A 335 -6.31 -20.09 2.87
C TYR A 335 -5.71 -21.42 2.41
N TRP A 336 -5.07 -21.44 1.25
CA TRP A 336 -4.53 -22.68 0.69
C TRP A 336 -3.28 -23.16 1.43
N ILE A 337 -2.44 -22.24 1.91
CA ILE A 337 -1.24 -22.56 2.69
C ILE A 337 -1.63 -23.18 4.03
N GLU A 338 -2.66 -22.66 4.69
CA GLU A 338 -3.18 -23.18 5.95
C GLU A 338 -3.95 -24.49 5.76
N THR A 339 -4.73 -24.60 4.68
CA THR A 339 -5.53 -25.80 4.39
C THR A 339 -4.65 -27.00 4.02
N LEU A 340 -3.61 -26.78 3.22
CA LEU A 340 -2.76 -27.87 2.70
C LEU A 340 -1.42 -28.01 3.44
N GLY A 341 -1.06 -27.02 4.26
CA GLY A 341 0.21 -26.97 4.98
C GLY A 341 1.37 -26.43 4.16
N LYS A 342 2.32 -25.74 4.83
CA LYS A 342 3.51 -25.13 4.20
C LYS A 342 4.37 -26.15 3.42
N GLU A 343 4.45 -27.40 3.88
CA GLU A 343 5.21 -28.47 3.21
C GLU A 343 4.69 -28.77 1.79
N GLN A 344 3.37 -28.70 1.59
CA GLN A 344 2.78 -28.89 0.26
C GLN A 344 3.29 -27.85 -0.75
N PHE A 345 3.63 -26.65 -0.27
CA PHE A 345 4.11 -25.55 -1.11
C PHE A 345 5.63 -25.52 -1.27
N ARG A 346 6.37 -26.18 -0.37
CA ARG A 346 7.84 -26.29 -0.47
C ARG A 346 8.33 -27.17 -1.62
N LYS A 347 7.43 -27.93 -2.26
CA LYS A 347 7.74 -28.75 -3.43
C LYS A 347 7.85 -27.95 -4.73
N TYR A 348 7.31 -26.72 -4.77
CA TYR A 348 7.38 -25.87 -5.95
C TYR A 348 8.71 -25.12 -6.01
N ASP A 349 9.13 -24.74 -7.21
CA ASP A 349 10.30 -23.88 -7.39
C ASP A 349 9.93 -22.41 -7.22
N LEU A 350 8.68 -22.04 -7.54
CA LEU A 350 8.17 -20.69 -7.49
C LEU A 350 6.73 -20.67 -6.94
N ILE A 351 6.44 -19.75 -6.04
CA ILE A 351 5.07 -19.42 -5.65
C ILE A 351 4.76 -18.01 -6.13
N VAL A 352 3.63 -17.86 -6.81
CA VAL A 352 3.12 -16.58 -7.31
C VAL A 352 1.76 -16.32 -6.70
N LYS A 353 1.63 -15.24 -5.94
CA LYS A 353 0.35 -14.69 -5.51
C LYS A 353 -0.04 -13.55 -6.43
N ILE A 354 -1.26 -13.59 -6.96
CA ILE A 354 -1.78 -12.53 -7.83
C ILE A 354 -3.26 -12.27 -7.55
N ARG A 355 -3.68 -11.00 -7.68
CA ARG A 355 -5.10 -10.67 -7.74
C ARG A 355 -5.73 -11.13 -9.06
N PRO A 356 -6.96 -11.65 -9.06
CA PRO A 356 -7.63 -12.12 -10.27
C PRO A 356 -7.93 -11.00 -11.27
N ASP A 357 -7.92 -9.74 -10.83
CA ASP A 357 -8.26 -8.55 -11.61
C ASP A 357 -7.03 -7.80 -12.15
N LEU A 358 -5.82 -8.29 -11.89
CA LEU A 358 -4.58 -7.64 -12.33
C LEU A 358 -4.30 -7.96 -13.81
N LEU A 359 -4.20 -6.92 -14.63
CA LEU A 359 -3.75 -7.05 -16.02
C LEU A 359 -2.23 -7.07 -16.07
N LEU A 360 -1.66 -8.03 -16.77
CA LEU A 360 -0.21 -8.10 -17.01
C LEU A 360 0.12 -7.69 -18.44
N LYS A 361 1.25 -6.99 -18.63
CA LYS A 361 1.73 -6.64 -19.97
C LYS A 361 2.23 -7.89 -20.68
N SER A 362 1.62 -8.21 -21.82
CA SER A 362 1.82 -9.50 -22.51
C SER A 362 3.22 -9.70 -23.11
N GLN A 363 3.97 -8.61 -23.32
CA GLN A 363 5.32 -8.61 -23.91
C GLN A 363 6.44 -8.72 -22.88
N ASP A 364 6.12 -8.78 -21.58
CA ASP A 364 7.12 -8.91 -20.52
C ASP A 364 7.61 -10.37 -20.37
N GLN A 365 8.63 -10.54 -19.54
CA GLN A 365 9.18 -11.83 -19.11
C GLN A 365 8.08 -12.79 -18.62
N LYS A 366 8.33 -14.10 -18.71
CA LYS A 366 7.39 -15.14 -18.28
C LYS A 366 7.80 -15.75 -16.96
N PHE A 367 6.84 -16.15 -16.11
CA PHE A 367 7.13 -16.71 -14.79
C PHE A 367 7.97 -17.99 -14.86
N ASP A 368 7.77 -18.83 -15.89
CA ASP A 368 8.59 -20.03 -16.13
C ASP A 368 10.05 -19.75 -16.52
N SER A 369 10.38 -18.48 -16.77
CA SER A 369 11.73 -18.01 -17.11
C SER A 369 12.35 -17.10 -16.05
N ILE A 370 11.66 -16.88 -14.92
CA ILE A 370 12.16 -16.02 -13.84
C ILE A 370 13.13 -16.82 -12.97
N GLU A 371 14.31 -16.23 -12.75
CA GLU A 371 15.25 -16.66 -11.73
C GLU A 371 15.03 -15.82 -10.47
N THR A 372 14.72 -16.49 -9.36
CA THR A 372 14.56 -15.82 -8.06
C THR A 372 15.87 -15.87 -7.29
N GLU A 373 16.24 -14.73 -6.70
CA GLU A 373 17.35 -14.66 -5.75
C GLU A 373 16.91 -15.20 -4.37
N PRO A 374 17.73 -16.04 -3.70
CA PRO A 374 17.45 -16.47 -2.34
C PRO A 374 17.27 -15.29 -1.40
N GLY A 375 16.30 -15.37 -0.48
CA GLY A 375 16.04 -14.30 0.47
C GLY A 375 15.32 -13.10 -0.15
N THR A 376 14.75 -13.22 -1.36
CA THR A 376 14.12 -12.11 -2.07
C THR A 376 12.65 -12.39 -2.37
N VAL A 377 11.81 -11.41 -2.06
CA VAL A 377 10.42 -11.34 -2.50
C VAL A 377 10.32 -10.30 -3.60
N TYR A 378 9.62 -10.63 -4.67
CA TYR A 378 9.37 -9.72 -5.78
C TYR A 378 7.92 -9.26 -5.74
N CYS A 379 7.68 -7.97 -5.98
CA CYS A 379 6.32 -7.42 -6.00
C CYS A 379 6.10 -6.44 -7.15
N GLU A 380 4.86 -6.03 -7.39
CA GLU A 380 4.63 -4.89 -8.26
C GLU A 380 5.21 -3.59 -7.67
N GLY A 381 5.60 -2.66 -8.55
CA GLY A 381 6.20 -1.38 -8.14
C GLY A 381 7.72 -1.44 -8.05
N GLU A 382 8.29 -0.66 -7.12
CA GLU A 382 9.74 -0.44 -7.00
C GLU A 382 10.42 -1.30 -5.92
N GLY A 383 9.67 -2.21 -5.28
CA GLY A 383 10.12 -2.98 -4.12
C GLY A 383 9.64 -2.35 -2.81
N TRP A 384 10.56 -2.11 -1.89
CA TRP A 384 10.24 -1.40 -0.64
C TRP A 384 9.77 0.02 -0.92
N VAL A 385 8.77 0.48 -0.17
CA VAL A 385 8.32 1.88 -0.24
C VAL A 385 8.04 2.42 1.15
N PHE A 386 8.43 3.66 1.39
CA PHE A 386 8.00 4.44 2.54
C PHE A 386 7.24 5.68 2.08
N ARG A 387 5.97 5.78 2.46
CA ARG A 387 5.04 6.84 2.06
C ARG A 387 4.37 7.45 3.28
N GLU A 388 3.46 8.41 3.07
CA GLU A 388 2.73 9.08 4.15
C GLU A 388 1.87 8.11 4.98
N TRP A 389 1.54 6.95 4.43
CA TRP A 389 0.84 5.87 5.14
C TRP A 389 1.78 4.90 5.89
N GLY A 390 3.10 5.05 5.75
CA GLY A 390 4.11 4.21 6.39
C GLY A 390 4.94 3.36 5.41
N PHE A 391 5.48 2.27 5.95
CA PHE A 391 6.35 1.32 5.23
C PHE A 391 5.58 0.14 4.67
N GLY A 392 5.89 -0.29 3.45
CA GLY A 392 5.29 -1.47 2.86
C GLY A 392 5.92 -1.88 1.55
N MET A 393 5.21 -2.75 0.84
CA MET A 393 5.56 -3.26 -0.49
C MET A 393 4.31 -3.43 -1.35
N GLY A 394 4.47 -3.72 -2.64
CA GLY A 394 3.34 -4.13 -3.48
C GLY A 394 2.65 -5.39 -2.93
N ASP A 395 1.32 -5.43 -3.02
CA ASP A 395 0.49 -6.52 -2.51
C ASP A 395 -0.43 -7.15 -3.57
N GLN A 396 -0.45 -6.64 -4.80
CA GLN A 396 -1.32 -7.12 -5.87
C GLN A 396 -0.73 -8.31 -6.61
N LEU A 397 0.59 -8.31 -6.81
CA LEU A 397 1.39 -9.40 -7.36
C LEU A 397 2.62 -9.57 -6.46
N ILE A 398 2.78 -10.74 -5.85
CA ILE A 398 3.95 -11.08 -5.06
C ILE A 398 4.44 -12.46 -5.47
N PHE A 399 5.74 -12.66 -5.69
CA PHE A 399 6.31 -13.97 -5.95
C PHE A 399 7.70 -14.14 -5.36
N GLY A 400 8.11 -15.39 -5.20
CA GLY A 400 9.42 -15.75 -4.68
C GLY A 400 9.56 -17.26 -4.51
N SER A 401 10.72 -17.69 -4.01
CA SER A 401 10.88 -19.08 -3.61
C SER A 401 9.93 -19.41 -2.45
N PRO A 402 9.54 -20.69 -2.26
CA PRO A 402 8.69 -21.07 -1.14
C PRO A 402 9.21 -20.61 0.23
N ASP A 403 10.52 -20.74 0.47
CA ASP A 403 11.16 -20.34 1.73
C ASP A 403 11.16 -18.81 1.94
N ASP A 404 10.90 -18.03 0.89
CA ASP A 404 10.91 -16.57 0.94
C ASP A 404 9.51 -15.96 1.10
N ILE A 405 8.50 -16.55 0.47
CA ILE A 405 7.17 -15.93 0.37
C ILE A 405 6.11 -16.54 1.30
N LEU A 406 6.28 -17.77 1.77
CA LEU A 406 5.23 -18.43 2.56
C LEU A 406 4.86 -17.65 3.82
N GLU A 407 5.83 -17.04 4.50
CA GLU A 407 5.57 -16.22 5.69
C GLU A 407 4.90 -14.89 5.34
N THR A 408 5.26 -14.27 4.22
CA THR A 408 4.60 -13.07 3.69
C THR A 408 3.12 -13.32 3.42
N LEU A 409 2.77 -14.51 2.91
CA LEU A 409 1.39 -14.86 2.58
C LEU A 409 0.55 -15.25 3.80
N THR A 410 1.19 -15.68 4.90
CA THR A 410 0.54 -15.99 6.18
C THR A 410 0.72 -14.89 7.22
N CYS A 411 0.84 -13.62 6.79
CA CYS A 411 1.15 -12.48 7.68
C CYS A 411 0.00 -12.00 8.58
N HIS A 412 -1.10 -12.75 8.68
CA HIS A 412 -2.34 -12.32 9.35
C HIS A 412 -2.52 -12.87 10.76
N GLU A 413 -1.43 -13.32 11.38
CA GLU A 413 -1.44 -13.74 12.79
C GLU A 413 -1.51 -12.51 13.70
N HIS A 414 -2.56 -12.42 14.52
CA HIS A 414 -2.80 -11.30 15.44
C HIS A 414 -1.65 -11.09 16.45
N GLU A 415 -1.03 -12.18 16.90
CA GLU A 415 0.08 -12.14 17.87
C GLU A 415 1.45 -11.97 17.23
N SER A 416 1.53 -11.88 15.89
CA SER A 416 2.81 -11.69 15.21
C SER A 416 3.42 -10.33 15.56
N LEU A 417 4.75 -10.25 15.54
CA LEU A 417 5.47 -9.00 15.80
C LEU A 417 5.03 -7.87 14.88
N ALA A 418 4.75 -8.17 13.60
CA ALA A 418 4.28 -7.17 12.63
C ALA A 418 2.91 -6.59 13.03
N THR A 419 1.94 -7.45 13.33
CA THR A 419 0.60 -7.02 13.75
C THR A 419 0.64 -6.24 15.06
N ARG A 420 1.45 -6.69 16.02
CA ARG A 420 1.65 -5.99 17.29
C ARG A 420 2.35 -4.66 17.13
N LEU A 421 3.29 -4.52 16.20
CA LEU A 421 3.91 -3.23 15.88
C LEU A 421 2.85 -2.23 15.35
N ILE A 422 1.96 -2.68 14.46
CA ILE A 422 0.90 -1.82 13.91
C ILE A 422 -0.11 -1.39 14.97
N SER A 423 -0.54 -2.32 15.83
CA SER A 423 -1.56 -2.05 16.85
C SER A 423 -1.01 -1.33 18.07
N ASP A 424 0.04 -1.86 18.71
CA ASP A 424 0.55 -1.38 19.99
C ASP A 424 1.47 -0.16 19.84
N VAL A 425 2.28 -0.11 18.77
CA VAL A 425 3.29 0.96 18.57
C VAL A 425 2.79 2.06 17.64
N PHE A 426 2.27 1.70 16.46
CA PHE A 426 1.73 2.69 15.52
C PHE A 426 0.34 3.19 15.92
N LYS A 427 -0.30 2.54 16.91
CA LYS A 427 -1.62 2.89 17.44
C LYS A 427 -2.70 2.96 16.35
N SER A 428 -2.56 2.09 15.35
CA SER A 428 -3.55 1.99 14.28
C SER A 428 -4.83 1.35 14.80
N SER A 429 -5.98 1.92 14.45
CA SER A 429 -7.30 1.35 14.76
C SER A 429 -7.57 0.05 14.01
N SER A 430 -6.79 -0.26 12.95
CA SER A 430 -6.85 -1.54 12.25
C SER A 430 -5.44 -2.16 12.17
N PRO A 431 -5.25 -3.39 12.66
CA PRO A 431 -3.96 -4.06 12.57
C PRO A 431 -3.61 -4.59 11.17
N PHE A 432 -4.56 -4.59 10.23
CA PHE A 432 -4.41 -5.24 8.92
C PHE A 432 -4.48 -4.25 7.76
N HIS A 433 -3.36 -4.11 7.08
CA HIS A 433 -3.13 -3.25 5.93
C HIS A 433 -2.29 -3.99 4.88
N GLY A 434 -2.91 -4.36 3.76
CA GLY A 434 -2.35 -5.16 2.64
C GLY A 434 -0.83 -5.05 2.44
N HIS A 435 -0.39 -3.86 2.09
CA HIS A 435 1.01 -3.54 1.79
C HIS A 435 1.90 -3.43 3.03
N ILE A 436 1.36 -3.03 4.20
CA ILE A 436 2.13 -2.85 5.43
C ILE A 436 2.46 -4.20 6.07
N ASN A 437 1.47 -5.10 6.28
CA ASN A 437 1.77 -6.38 6.95
C ASN A 437 2.69 -7.26 6.10
N CYS A 438 2.43 -7.35 4.78
CA CYS A 438 3.33 -8.05 3.85
C CYS A 438 4.74 -7.46 3.92
N GLY A 439 4.84 -6.13 3.97
CA GLY A 439 6.12 -5.46 4.03
C GLY A 439 6.87 -5.70 5.34
N LEU A 440 6.20 -5.50 6.49
CA LEU A 440 6.79 -5.69 7.81
C LEU A 440 7.22 -7.13 8.05
N VAL A 441 6.38 -8.12 7.72
CA VAL A 441 6.75 -9.54 7.89
C VAL A 441 7.96 -9.89 7.02
N SER A 442 7.97 -9.47 5.75
CA SER A 442 9.10 -9.73 4.87
C SER A 442 10.38 -9.04 5.36
N TRP A 443 10.25 -7.80 5.87
CA TRP A 443 11.37 -7.03 6.40
C TRP A 443 11.94 -7.65 7.68
N LEU A 444 11.08 -8.00 8.65
CA LEU A 444 11.45 -8.66 9.91
C LEU A 444 12.24 -9.96 9.69
N ASN A 445 11.90 -10.68 8.61
CA ASN A 445 12.53 -11.94 8.22
C ASN A 445 13.79 -11.79 7.37
N GLY A 446 14.35 -10.58 7.29
CA GLY A 446 15.62 -10.35 6.58
C GLY A 446 15.50 -10.42 5.07
N LYS A 447 14.28 -10.43 4.52
CA LYS A 447 14.09 -10.53 3.08
C LYS A 447 14.46 -9.22 2.39
N ASN A 448 14.90 -9.34 1.15
CA ASN A 448 14.93 -8.24 0.19
C ASN A 448 13.56 -8.13 -0.49
N CYS A 449 13.20 -6.92 -0.93
CA CYS A 449 12.04 -6.69 -1.77
C CYS A 449 12.48 -6.02 -3.06
N LYS A 450 12.12 -6.60 -4.21
CA LYS A 450 12.47 -6.08 -5.52
C LYS A 450 11.25 -5.88 -6.41
N ALA A 451 11.39 -4.95 -7.36
CA ALA A 451 10.45 -4.81 -8.45
C ALA A 451 10.35 -6.11 -9.27
N SER A 452 9.13 -6.49 -9.60
CA SER A 452 8.82 -7.57 -10.53
C SER A 452 9.31 -7.25 -11.94
N ALA A 453 9.94 -8.22 -12.61
CA ALA A 453 10.19 -8.14 -14.05
C ALA A 453 8.90 -8.22 -14.89
N ILE A 454 7.83 -8.76 -14.32
CA ILE A 454 6.48 -8.83 -14.90
C ILE A 454 5.70 -7.60 -14.45
N ARG A 455 5.44 -6.67 -15.36
CA ARG A 455 4.85 -5.38 -15.02
C ARG A 455 3.32 -5.42 -15.15
N PRO A 456 2.59 -4.86 -14.17
CA PRO A 456 1.17 -4.61 -14.33
C PRO A 456 0.90 -3.64 -15.48
N ALA A 457 -0.17 -3.90 -16.22
CA ALA A 457 -0.83 -2.95 -17.12
C ALA A 457 -1.95 -2.16 -16.44
N GLY A 458 -2.21 -2.44 -15.15
CA GLY A 458 -3.28 -1.86 -14.36
C GLY A 458 -4.22 -2.93 -13.79
N ILE A 459 -5.31 -2.49 -13.19
CA ILE A 459 -6.41 -3.36 -12.77
C ILE A 459 -7.45 -3.35 -13.89
N SER A 460 -7.92 -4.53 -14.28
CA SER A 460 -9.09 -4.62 -15.16
C SER A 460 -10.29 -4.09 -14.39
N ASP A 461 -10.93 -3.06 -14.93
CA ASP A 461 -12.20 -2.62 -14.40
C ASP A 461 -13.22 -3.78 -14.46
N ALA A 462 -14.15 -3.78 -13.52
CA ALA A 462 -15.34 -4.59 -13.62
C ALA A 462 -16.10 -4.20 -14.91
N GLU A 463 -16.94 -5.10 -15.39
CA GLU A 463 -17.86 -4.77 -16.48
C GLU A 463 -18.70 -3.55 -16.07
N LYS A 464 -18.75 -2.55 -16.95
CA LYS A 464 -19.52 -1.33 -16.70
C LYS A 464 -20.99 -1.68 -16.59
N ILE A 465 -21.68 -1.10 -15.63
CA ILE A 465 -23.12 -1.28 -15.43
C ILE A 465 -23.85 -0.55 -16.57
N ASP A 466 -24.71 -1.27 -17.27
CA ASP A 466 -25.49 -0.72 -18.38
C ASP A 466 -26.61 0.22 -17.90
N LEU A 467 -27.15 0.98 -18.86
CA LEU A 467 -28.24 1.93 -18.59
C LEU A 467 -29.48 1.22 -18.05
N ASP A 468 -29.82 0.03 -18.56
CA ASP A 468 -31.02 -0.71 -18.14
C ASP A 468 -30.97 -1.08 -16.65
N THR A 469 -29.80 -1.55 -16.18
CA THR A 469 -29.57 -1.86 -14.77
C THR A 469 -29.63 -0.59 -13.91
N VAL A 470 -29.03 0.51 -14.37
CA VAL A 470 -29.08 1.80 -13.68
C VAL A 470 -30.52 2.31 -13.55
N VAL A 471 -31.30 2.26 -14.64
CA VAL A 471 -32.70 2.69 -14.66
C VAL A 471 -33.55 1.79 -13.76
N SER A 472 -33.32 0.48 -13.77
CA SER A 472 -34.01 -0.46 -12.90
C SER A 472 -33.79 -0.15 -11.41
N ALA A 473 -32.53 0.09 -11.03
CA ALA A 473 -32.18 0.49 -9.66
C ALA A 473 -32.71 1.88 -9.31
N ALA A 474 -32.67 2.84 -10.23
CA ALA A 474 -33.21 4.17 -9.98
C ALA A 474 -34.74 4.14 -9.76
N ARG A 475 -35.46 3.23 -10.44
CA ARG A 475 -36.91 3.06 -10.24
C ARG A 475 -37.25 2.57 -8.83
N SER A 476 -36.46 1.68 -8.23
CA SER A 476 -36.72 1.23 -6.85
C SER A 476 -36.52 2.35 -5.82
N ILE A 477 -35.66 3.33 -6.13
CA ILE A 477 -35.43 4.52 -5.30
C ILE A 477 -36.54 5.55 -5.49
N LEU A 478 -36.86 5.88 -6.74
CA LEU A 478 -37.81 6.94 -7.08
C LEU A 478 -39.28 6.53 -6.87
N TYR A 479 -39.59 5.23 -6.98
CA TYR A 479 -40.96 4.70 -6.91
C TYR A 479 -41.06 3.46 -6.01
N PRO A 480 -40.77 3.57 -4.71
CA PRO A 480 -40.73 2.42 -3.80
C PRO A 480 -42.08 1.72 -3.58
N GLN A 481 -43.20 2.33 -4.00
CA GLN A 481 -44.56 1.75 -3.89
C GLN A 481 -45.03 1.01 -5.15
N ALA A 482 -44.24 1.01 -6.23
CA ALA A 482 -44.61 0.39 -7.51
C ALA A 482 -44.03 -1.03 -7.71
N LEU A 483 -43.35 -1.58 -6.70
CA LEU A 483 -42.67 -2.88 -6.72
C LEU A 483 -43.31 -3.89 -5.77
#